data_AF-A0A397XYP2-F1
#
_entry.id   AF-A0A397XYP2-F1
#
_cell.length_a   1.000
_cell.length_b   1.000
_cell.length_c   1.000
_cell.angle_alpha   90.00
_cell.angle_beta   90.00
_cell.angle_gamma   90.00
#
_symmetry.space_group_name_H-M   'P 1'
#
loop_
_entity.id
_entity.type
_entity.pdbx_description
1 polymer ?
#
loop_
_entity_poly.entity_id
_entity_poly.type
_entity_poly.pdbx_seq_one_letter_code
_entity_poly.pdbx_strand_id
1 'polypeptide(L)'
;MGNTRILIFVWACVALLSVVKALSHEPELGSARVVFQTSYGDIEFGFYPTVAPKTVDHIFKLVRLGGYNTNHIFRVDKGFVAQVADVASGRSAPMNEEQRKEAEKTIVGEFSDVKHVRGILSMGRYEDPNSAQSSFSMLLGDAPHLDRQYAVFGKVTKGDETLRKLEEVPTRREGIFVMTLRWRAAKKRYLS
;
A
#
# COMPACT_ATOMS: atom_id res chain seq x y z
N MET A 1 -22.74 -30.87 -72.71
CA MET A 1 -21.84 -29.73 -73.05
C MET A 1 -21.96 -28.69 -71.95
N GLY A 2 -20.87 -28.48 -71.18
CA GLY A 2 -20.57 -27.35 -70.25
C GLY A 2 -21.55 -27.07 -69.11
N ASN A 3 -21.21 -26.61 -67.90
CA ASN A 3 -19.97 -26.18 -67.24
C ASN A 3 -20.27 -26.32 -65.72
N THR A 4 -19.47 -27.05 -64.93
CA THR A 4 -18.39 -26.56 -64.04
C THR A 4 -18.81 -25.57 -62.93
N ARG A 5 -18.37 -25.89 -61.68
CA ARG A 5 -18.07 -25.00 -60.52
C ARG A 5 -19.27 -24.58 -59.64
N ILE A 6 -19.24 -24.57 -58.29
CA ILE A 6 -18.23 -24.67 -57.23
C ILE A 6 -18.96 -25.08 -55.93
N LEU A 7 -18.40 -26.01 -55.14
CA LEU A 7 -18.78 -26.23 -53.74
C LEU A 7 -18.27 -25.07 -52.88
N ILE A 8 -19.13 -24.43 -52.08
CA ILE A 8 -18.71 -23.56 -50.98
C ILE A 8 -19.23 -24.16 -49.68
N PHE A 9 -18.35 -24.90 -49.00
CA PHE A 9 -18.48 -25.19 -47.57
C PHE A 9 -18.30 -23.87 -46.82
N VAL A 10 -19.39 -23.25 -46.40
CA VAL A 10 -19.33 -22.20 -45.38
C VAL A 10 -19.29 -22.90 -44.02
N TRP A 11 -18.10 -23.37 -43.64
CA TRP A 11 -17.78 -23.55 -42.23
C TRP A 11 -17.72 -22.15 -41.62
N ALA A 12 -18.87 -21.68 -41.14
CA ALA A 12 -18.90 -20.54 -40.26
C ALA A 12 -18.20 -20.97 -38.97
N CYS A 13 -16.91 -20.70 -38.90
CA CYS A 13 -16.14 -20.67 -37.68
C CYS A 13 -16.88 -19.78 -36.69
N VAL A 14 -17.70 -20.40 -35.85
CA VAL A 14 -18.06 -19.84 -34.55
C VAL A 14 -16.75 -19.84 -33.77
N ALA A 15 -15.93 -18.81 -34.01
CA ALA A 15 -14.91 -18.41 -33.08
C ALA A 15 -15.66 -18.03 -31.81
N LEU A 16 -15.84 -19.01 -30.93
CA LEU A 16 -16.09 -18.73 -29.53
C LEU A 16 -14.95 -17.81 -29.10
N LEU A 17 -15.29 -16.53 -28.99
CA LEU A 17 -14.52 -15.54 -28.28
C LEU A 17 -14.37 -16.04 -26.86
N SER A 18 -13.34 -16.86 -26.63
CA SER A 18 -12.71 -17.01 -25.33
C SER A 18 -12.09 -15.66 -25.00
N VAL A 19 -12.95 -14.70 -24.63
CA VAL A 19 -12.51 -13.55 -23.84
C VAL A 19 -12.09 -14.17 -22.52
N VAL A 20 -10.85 -14.64 -22.47
CA VAL A 20 -10.13 -14.84 -21.23
C VAL A 20 -9.99 -13.43 -20.68
N LYS A 21 -11.02 -12.98 -19.95
CA LYS A 21 -10.82 -11.97 -18.92
C LYS A 21 -9.75 -12.59 -18.05
N ALA A 22 -8.50 -12.16 -18.24
CA ALA A 22 -7.45 -12.33 -17.26
C ALA A 22 -8.03 -11.70 -15.99
N LEU A 23 -8.64 -12.54 -15.15
CA LEU A 23 -9.04 -12.16 -13.82
C LEU A 23 -7.72 -11.84 -13.13
N SER A 24 -7.38 -10.57 -13.04
CA SER A 24 -6.45 -10.11 -12.02
C SER A 24 -7.10 -10.47 -10.70
N HIS A 25 -6.77 -11.64 -10.17
CA HIS A 25 -7.21 -12.06 -8.86
C HIS A 25 -6.57 -11.08 -7.88
N GLU A 26 -7.36 -10.14 -7.34
CA GLU A 26 -6.88 -9.33 -6.23
C GLU A 26 -6.43 -10.28 -5.13
N PRO A 27 -5.25 -10.10 -4.54
CA PRO A 27 -4.81 -10.96 -3.47
C PRO A 27 -5.82 -10.96 -2.32
N GLU A 28 -6.04 -12.12 -1.71
CA GLU A 28 -6.91 -12.25 -0.56
C GLU A 28 -6.34 -11.49 0.64
N LEU A 29 -7.17 -10.64 1.27
CA LEU A 29 -6.83 -9.98 2.53
C LEU A 29 -6.90 -10.99 3.68
N GLY A 30 -5.89 -10.97 4.54
CA GLY A 30 -5.97 -11.67 5.83
C GLY A 30 -7.12 -11.13 6.70
N SER A 31 -7.46 -11.80 7.79
CA SER A 31 -8.55 -11.37 8.70
C SER A 31 -8.19 -10.16 9.57
N ALA A 32 -6.89 -9.92 9.81
CA ALA A 32 -6.42 -8.83 10.64
C ALA A 32 -6.75 -7.46 10.03
N ARG A 33 -7.20 -6.52 10.86
CA ARG A 33 -7.47 -5.13 10.51
C ARG A 33 -6.74 -4.19 11.46
N VAL A 34 -6.26 -3.08 10.93
CA VAL A 34 -5.63 -2.00 11.71
C VAL A 34 -6.33 -0.69 11.38
N VAL A 35 -6.58 0.11 12.40
CA VAL A 35 -7.16 1.45 12.26
C VAL A 35 -6.13 2.47 12.71
N PHE A 36 -5.73 3.35 11.79
CA PHE A 36 -4.99 4.56 12.11
C PHE A 36 -5.97 5.69 12.33
N GLN A 37 -6.03 6.16 13.57
CA GLN A 37 -6.77 7.37 13.92
C GLN A 37 -5.90 8.55 13.57
N THR A 38 -6.44 9.53 12.84
CA THR A 38 -5.73 10.74 12.46
C THR A 38 -6.57 11.97 12.80
N SER A 39 -5.96 13.14 12.77
CA SER A 39 -6.70 14.41 12.93
C SER A 39 -7.63 14.72 11.74
N TYR A 40 -7.53 13.98 10.64
CA TYR A 40 -8.36 14.13 9.43
C TYR A 40 -9.47 13.08 9.33
N GLY A 41 -9.45 12.06 10.20
CA GLY A 41 -10.36 10.92 10.19
C GLY A 41 -9.64 9.60 10.43
N ASP A 42 -10.39 8.52 10.43
CA ASP A 42 -9.85 7.17 10.60
C ASP A 42 -9.50 6.56 9.23
N ILE A 43 -8.47 5.71 9.21
CA ILE A 43 -8.06 4.91 8.06
C ILE A 43 -7.96 3.45 8.53
N GLU A 44 -8.81 2.58 7.98
CA GLU A 44 -8.76 1.13 8.22
C GLU A 44 -8.02 0.46 7.06
N PHE A 45 -7.11 -0.47 7.35
CA PHE A 45 -6.46 -1.28 6.34
C PHE A 45 -6.29 -2.74 6.78
N GLY A 46 -6.15 -3.59 5.77
CA GLY A 46 -5.83 -5.01 5.91
C GLY A 46 -4.51 -5.36 5.22
N PHE A 47 -4.09 -6.61 5.41
CA PHE A 47 -2.79 -7.12 4.98
C PHE A 47 -2.93 -8.24 3.94
N TYR A 48 -1.89 -8.39 3.11
CA TYR A 48 -1.76 -9.47 2.13
C TYR A 48 -0.68 -10.49 2.58
N PRO A 49 -1.01 -11.40 3.53
CA PRO A 49 -0.03 -12.33 4.09
C PRO A 49 0.54 -13.33 3.07
N THR A 50 -0.17 -13.58 1.96
CA THR A 50 0.30 -14.44 0.86
C THR A 50 1.23 -13.72 -0.11
N VAL A 51 1.25 -12.38 -0.09
CA VAL A 51 2.03 -11.54 -1.00
C VAL A 51 3.36 -11.12 -0.37
N ALA A 52 3.31 -10.67 0.89
CA ALA A 52 4.49 -10.16 1.59
C ALA A 52 4.48 -10.61 3.07
N PRO A 53 4.57 -11.92 3.36
CA PRO A 53 4.43 -12.45 4.72
C PRO A 53 5.41 -11.83 5.74
N LYS A 54 6.68 -11.61 5.37
CA LYS A 54 7.67 -11.04 6.31
C LYS A 54 7.39 -9.57 6.60
N THR A 55 6.95 -8.84 5.60
CA THR A 55 6.52 -7.44 5.73
C THR A 55 5.28 -7.34 6.60
N VAL A 56 4.27 -8.19 6.36
CA VAL A 56 3.04 -8.23 7.16
C VAL A 56 3.35 -8.55 8.62
N ASP A 57 4.15 -9.59 8.89
CA ASP A 57 4.54 -9.97 10.26
C ASP A 57 5.22 -8.81 10.99
N HIS A 58 6.16 -8.12 10.32
CA HIS A 58 6.92 -7.02 10.88
C HIS A 58 6.04 -5.80 11.21
N ILE A 59 5.26 -5.32 10.22
CA ILE A 59 4.39 -4.15 10.40
C ILE A 59 3.30 -4.44 11.42
N PHE A 60 2.69 -5.64 11.38
CA PHE A 60 1.67 -6.03 12.34
C PHE A 60 2.23 -6.12 13.76
N LYS A 61 3.44 -6.66 13.93
CA LYS A 61 4.12 -6.67 15.24
C LYS A 61 4.38 -5.26 15.76
N LEU A 62 4.86 -4.34 14.91
CA LEU A 62 5.03 -2.94 15.31
C LEU A 62 3.72 -2.28 15.72
N VAL A 63 2.62 -2.54 14.99
CA VAL A 63 1.28 -2.07 15.40
C VAL A 63 0.90 -2.64 16.77
N ARG A 64 1.08 -3.94 16.99
CA ARG A 64 0.78 -4.63 18.25
C ARG A 64 1.57 -4.10 19.43
N LEU A 65 2.83 -3.75 19.22
CA LEU A 65 3.72 -3.13 20.20
C LEU A 65 3.39 -1.65 20.43
N GLY A 66 2.48 -1.05 19.66
CA GLY A 66 2.20 0.39 19.73
C GLY A 66 3.32 1.24 19.15
N GLY A 67 4.10 0.70 18.22
CA GLY A 67 5.17 1.37 17.47
C GLY A 67 4.69 2.64 16.77
N TYR A 68 3.54 2.57 16.09
CA TYR A 68 2.95 3.69 15.36
C TYR A 68 2.18 4.70 16.22
N ASN A 69 2.07 4.47 17.54
CA ASN A 69 1.46 5.46 18.42
C ASN A 69 2.29 6.74 18.39
N THR A 70 1.64 7.88 18.21
CA THR A 70 2.28 9.21 18.07
C THR A 70 3.22 9.35 16.87
N ASN A 71 3.19 8.39 15.93
CA ASN A 71 3.86 8.51 14.64
C ASN A 71 3.01 9.32 13.65
N HIS A 72 3.60 9.75 12.54
CA HIS A 72 3.02 10.73 11.64
C HIS A 72 3.13 10.37 10.17
N ILE A 73 2.28 11.01 9.36
CA ILE A 73 2.43 11.06 7.91
C ILE A 73 3.28 12.29 7.61
N PHE A 74 4.54 12.08 7.20
CA PHE A 74 5.51 13.17 7.01
C PHE A 74 5.49 13.76 5.61
N ARG A 75 5.14 12.91 4.63
CA ARG A 75 5.10 13.26 3.21
C ARG A 75 3.70 12.98 2.67
N VAL A 76 3.15 13.95 1.96
CA VAL A 76 1.93 13.78 1.18
C VAL A 76 2.16 14.39 -0.20
N ASP A 77 2.06 13.57 -1.22
CA ASP A 77 2.18 13.97 -2.62
C ASP A 77 0.85 13.66 -3.33
N LYS A 78 0.11 14.72 -3.68
CA LYS A 78 -1.27 14.63 -4.17
C LYS A 78 -1.35 13.77 -5.43
N GLY A 79 -2.28 12.80 -5.44
CA GLY A 79 -2.40 11.82 -6.52
C GLY A 79 -1.28 10.77 -6.57
N PHE A 80 -0.37 10.74 -5.60
CA PHE A 80 0.72 9.76 -5.53
C PHE A 80 0.74 8.99 -4.22
N VAL A 81 1.22 9.58 -3.11
CA VAL A 81 1.41 8.85 -1.83
C VAL A 81 1.15 9.71 -0.59
N ALA A 82 0.59 9.10 0.44
CA ALA A 82 0.68 9.56 1.83
C ALA A 82 1.61 8.61 2.59
N GLN A 83 2.79 9.08 2.99
CA GLN A 83 3.83 8.26 3.57
C GLN A 83 3.94 8.44 5.09
N VAL A 84 3.81 7.32 5.80
CA VAL A 84 4.01 7.19 7.24
C VAL A 84 5.50 7.16 7.53
N ALA A 85 5.94 7.91 8.54
CA ALA A 85 7.35 7.97 8.94
C ALA A 85 7.82 6.66 9.57
N ASP A 86 9.12 6.39 9.52
CA ASP A 86 9.70 5.27 10.25
C ASP A 86 9.42 5.38 11.75
N VAL A 87 9.04 4.27 12.39
CA VAL A 87 8.78 4.21 13.83
C VAL A 87 10.02 4.59 14.64
N ALA A 88 11.22 4.28 14.15
CA ALA A 88 12.47 4.58 14.84
C ALA A 88 12.72 6.09 15.00
N SER A 89 12.27 6.91 14.06
CA SER A 89 12.57 8.35 13.99
C SER A 89 11.35 9.27 14.00
N GLY A 90 10.17 8.77 13.66
CA GLY A 90 8.97 9.57 13.39
C GLY A 90 8.00 9.71 14.57
N ARG A 91 8.13 8.91 15.62
CA ARG A 91 7.24 8.98 16.80
C ARG A 91 7.74 9.94 17.86
N SER A 92 6.82 10.54 18.62
CA SER A 92 7.18 11.43 19.74
C SER A 92 7.24 10.73 21.10
N ALA A 93 6.47 9.65 21.28
CA ALA A 93 6.49 8.88 22.53
C ALA A 93 7.79 8.07 22.64
N PRO A 94 8.40 7.96 23.84
CA PRO A 94 9.58 7.12 24.01
C PRO A 94 9.27 5.66 23.66
N MET A 95 10.32 4.94 23.27
CA MET A 95 10.26 3.50 23.01
C MET A 95 10.87 2.72 24.16
N ASN A 96 10.24 1.60 24.52
CA ASN A 96 10.89 0.55 25.30
C ASN A 96 11.88 -0.22 24.41
N GLU A 97 12.66 -1.12 25.02
CA GLU A 97 13.70 -1.87 24.32
C GLU A 97 13.15 -2.75 23.18
N GLU A 98 12.02 -3.42 23.40
CA GLU A 98 11.41 -4.28 22.39
C GLU A 98 10.91 -3.47 21.17
N GLN A 99 10.27 -2.32 21.42
CA GLN A 99 9.82 -1.40 20.38
C GLN A 99 10.99 -0.88 19.56
N ARG A 100 12.10 -0.50 20.21
CA ARG A 100 13.29 0.00 19.53
C ARG A 100 13.92 -1.07 18.64
N LYS A 101 14.15 -2.26 19.20
CA LYS A 101 14.73 -3.40 18.48
C LYS A 101 13.90 -3.77 17.26
N GLU A 102 12.57 -3.79 17.39
CA GLU A 102 11.73 -4.07 16.23
C GLU A 102 11.71 -2.89 15.26
N ALA A 103 11.68 -1.63 15.70
CA ALA A 103 11.62 -0.47 14.81
C ALA A 103 12.89 -0.26 13.97
N GLU A 104 14.06 -0.64 14.49
CA GLU A 104 15.35 -0.51 13.81
C GLU A 104 15.67 -1.70 12.89
N LYS A 105 14.91 -2.80 13.01
CA LYS A 105 15.10 -4.00 12.20
C LYS A 105 14.78 -3.73 10.73
N THR A 106 15.65 -4.20 9.85
CA THR A 106 15.36 -4.24 8.40
C THR A 106 14.73 -5.57 7.99
N ILE A 107 13.95 -5.55 6.92
CA ILE A 107 13.29 -6.72 6.34
C ILE A 107 13.67 -6.92 4.88
N VAL A 108 13.65 -8.18 4.45
CA VAL A 108 13.87 -8.58 3.05
C VAL A 108 12.79 -8.00 2.14
N GLY A 109 13.16 -7.60 0.92
CA GLY A 109 12.21 -7.14 -0.08
C GLY A 109 11.33 -8.26 -0.62
N GLU A 110 10.00 -8.08 -0.56
CA GLU A 110 9.00 -9.03 -1.07
C GLU A 110 8.23 -8.39 -2.25
N PHE A 111 8.71 -8.62 -3.47
CA PHE A 111 8.16 -8.01 -4.68
C PHE A 111 7.15 -8.92 -5.37
N SER A 112 6.05 -8.35 -5.88
CA SER A 112 4.96 -9.10 -6.50
C SER A 112 4.41 -8.38 -7.74
N ASP A 113 3.49 -9.04 -8.44
CA ASP A 113 2.76 -8.48 -9.59
C ASP A 113 1.54 -7.63 -9.20
N VAL A 114 1.30 -7.45 -7.89
CA VAL A 114 0.23 -6.59 -7.38
C VAL A 114 0.52 -5.15 -7.78
N LYS A 115 -0.49 -4.48 -8.35
CA LYS A 115 -0.37 -3.14 -8.91
C LYS A 115 -0.44 -2.06 -7.85
N HIS A 116 0.41 -1.05 -7.97
CA HIS A 116 0.36 0.15 -7.13
C HIS A 116 -0.75 1.09 -7.61
N VAL A 117 -1.96 0.84 -7.12
CA VAL A 117 -3.14 1.68 -7.37
C VAL A 117 -3.62 2.29 -6.07
N ARG A 118 -4.53 3.27 -6.15
CA ARG A 118 -5.08 3.97 -4.98
C ARG A 118 -5.54 2.99 -3.88
N GLY A 119 -5.12 3.28 -2.65
CA GLY A 119 -5.43 2.50 -1.46
C GLY A 119 -4.46 1.36 -1.16
N ILE A 120 -3.56 0.99 -2.07
CA ILE A 120 -2.52 -0.01 -1.80
C ILE A 120 -1.52 0.50 -0.76
N LEU A 121 -1.01 -0.41 0.07
CA LEU A 121 0.09 -0.16 0.99
C LEU A 121 1.40 -0.66 0.38
N SER A 122 2.40 0.21 0.32
CA SER A 122 3.71 -0.08 -0.27
C SER A 122 4.84 0.35 0.66
N MET A 123 5.82 -0.52 0.89
CA MET A 123 6.93 -0.25 1.81
C MET A 123 7.85 0.86 1.30
N GLY A 124 8.26 1.75 2.20
CA GLY A 124 9.41 2.62 1.99
C GLY A 124 10.72 1.86 2.23
N ARG A 125 11.77 2.20 1.49
CA ARG A 125 13.12 1.64 1.63
C ARG A 125 14.17 2.63 1.14
N TYR A 126 15.42 2.37 1.49
CA TYR A 126 16.60 3.00 0.88
C TYR A 126 16.97 2.26 -0.42
N GLU A 127 18.19 2.50 -0.92
CA GLU A 127 18.66 1.93 -2.19
C GLU A 127 18.68 0.39 -2.18
N ASP A 128 19.09 -0.21 -1.07
CA ASP A 128 19.10 -1.67 -0.90
C ASP A 128 17.65 -2.20 -0.84
N PRO A 129 17.27 -3.16 -1.71
CA PRO A 129 15.97 -3.85 -1.66
C PRO A 129 15.58 -4.41 -0.29
N ASN A 130 16.54 -4.75 0.57
CA ASN A 130 16.37 -5.36 1.89
C ASN A 130 16.56 -4.37 3.05
N SER A 131 16.43 -3.06 2.78
CA SER A 131 16.61 -1.99 3.78
C SER A 131 15.31 -1.44 4.36
N ALA A 132 14.16 -1.96 3.94
CA ALA A 132 12.88 -1.51 4.48
C ALA A 132 12.84 -1.74 6.00
N GLN A 133 12.38 -0.74 6.74
CA GLN A 133 12.13 -0.81 8.18
C GLN A 133 10.62 -0.70 8.40
N SER A 134 10.11 0.50 8.70
CA SER A 134 8.73 0.70 9.13
C SER A 134 8.00 1.86 8.45
N SER A 135 8.68 2.67 7.64
CA SER A 135 8.07 3.63 6.76
C SER A 135 7.32 2.92 5.62
N PHE A 136 6.09 3.36 5.36
CA PHE A 136 5.29 2.86 4.25
C PHE A 136 4.35 3.94 3.72
N SER A 137 3.93 3.76 2.47
CA SER A 137 3.01 4.65 1.77
C SER A 137 1.64 4.04 1.62
N MET A 138 0.61 4.85 1.79
CA MET A 138 -0.73 4.62 1.25
C MET A 138 -0.82 5.32 -0.11
N LEU A 139 -1.12 4.56 -1.16
CA LEU A 139 -1.21 5.11 -2.51
C LEU A 139 -2.46 6.00 -2.63
N LEU A 140 -2.28 7.20 -3.17
CA LEU A 140 -3.33 8.19 -3.43
C LEU A 140 -3.78 8.19 -4.90
N GLY A 141 -3.00 7.57 -5.78
CA GLY A 141 -3.31 7.36 -7.19
C GLY A 141 -2.50 6.20 -7.76
N ASP A 142 -2.49 6.06 -9.08
CA ASP A 142 -1.80 4.97 -9.77
C ASP A 142 -0.30 5.28 -9.95
N ALA A 143 0.54 4.31 -9.61
CA ALA A 143 1.99 4.46 -9.60
C ALA A 143 2.71 3.24 -10.21
N PRO A 144 2.51 2.94 -11.51
CA PRO A 144 3.09 1.76 -12.16
C PRO A 144 4.63 1.73 -12.14
N HIS A 145 5.28 2.87 -11.94
CA HIS A 145 6.74 2.97 -11.80
C HIS A 145 7.26 2.34 -10.49
N LEU A 146 6.38 2.04 -9.52
CA LEU A 146 6.73 1.31 -8.29
C LEU A 146 6.53 -0.21 -8.42
N ASP A 147 5.82 -0.67 -9.44
CA ASP A 147 5.51 -2.09 -9.63
C ASP A 147 6.78 -2.94 -9.68
N ARG A 148 6.77 -4.06 -8.93
CA ARG A 148 7.92 -4.99 -8.80
C ARG A 148 9.21 -4.36 -8.24
N GLN A 149 9.18 -3.10 -7.79
CA GLN A 149 10.32 -2.37 -7.20
C GLN A 149 10.14 -2.12 -5.70
N TYR A 150 8.90 -2.13 -5.23
CA TYR A 150 8.51 -1.91 -3.84
C TYR A 150 7.52 -2.99 -3.37
N ALA A 151 7.62 -3.37 -2.11
CA ALA A 151 6.83 -4.45 -1.54
C ALA A 151 5.40 -3.97 -1.24
N VAL A 152 4.42 -4.58 -1.92
CA VAL A 152 3.00 -4.41 -1.62
C VAL A 152 2.61 -5.39 -0.53
N PHE A 153 2.07 -4.90 0.58
CA PHE A 153 1.78 -5.73 1.76
C PHE A 153 0.35 -5.59 2.30
N GLY A 154 -0.47 -4.71 1.72
CA GLY A 154 -1.84 -4.52 2.18
C GLY A 154 -2.62 -3.51 1.37
N LYS A 155 -3.83 -3.21 1.85
CA LYS A 155 -4.76 -2.27 1.21
C LYS A 155 -5.65 -1.59 2.25
N VAL A 156 -5.92 -0.31 2.04
CA VAL A 156 -6.94 0.46 2.77
C VAL A 156 -8.32 -0.12 2.47
N THR A 157 -9.04 -0.48 3.53
CA THR A 157 -10.40 -1.06 3.47
C THR A 157 -11.48 -0.04 3.79
N LYS A 158 -11.17 1.00 4.59
CA LYS A 158 -12.07 2.13 4.88
C LYS A 158 -11.27 3.41 5.13
N GLY A 159 -11.91 4.58 4.95
CA GLY A 159 -11.28 5.88 5.19
C GLY A 159 -10.68 6.53 3.94
N ASP A 160 -11.19 6.22 2.76
CA ASP A 160 -10.77 6.86 1.50
C ASP A 160 -11.07 8.38 1.49
N GLU A 161 -12.12 8.80 2.19
CA GLU A 161 -12.41 10.21 2.48
C GLU A 161 -11.32 10.86 3.36
N THR A 162 -10.70 10.11 4.27
CA THR A 162 -9.55 10.59 5.05
C THR A 162 -8.33 10.76 4.14
N LEU A 163 -8.09 9.82 3.22
CA LEU A 163 -7.04 9.96 2.20
C LEU A 163 -7.25 11.20 1.33
N ARG A 164 -8.48 11.47 0.86
CA ARG A 164 -8.82 12.70 0.13
C ARG A 164 -8.55 13.97 0.95
N LYS A 165 -8.84 13.96 2.26
CA LYS A 165 -8.53 15.11 3.13
C LYS A 165 -7.03 15.32 3.29
N LEU A 166 -6.25 14.23 3.38
CA LEU A 166 -4.79 14.31 3.45
C LEU A 166 -4.21 14.98 2.20
N GLU A 167 -4.77 14.70 1.02
CA GLU A 167 -4.35 15.32 -0.26
C GLU A 167 -4.49 16.85 -0.30
N GLU A 168 -5.34 17.44 0.54
CA GLU A 168 -5.56 18.88 0.62
C GLU A 168 -4.76 19.54 1.74
N VAL A 169 -3.93 18.78 2.47
CA VAL A 169 -3.10 19.32 3.54
C VAL A 169 -2.03 20.26 2.95
N PRO A 170 -1.79 21.44 3.55
CA PRO A 170 -0.72 22.31 3.10
C PRO A 170 0.65 21.62 3.17
N THR A 171 1.37 21.63 2.04
CA THR A 171 2.68 21.01 1.90
C THR A 171 3.74 22.01 1.42
N ARG A 172 5.01 21.71 1.70
CA ARG A 172 6.17 22.37 1.09
C ARG A 172 7.03 21.35 0.37
N ARG A 173 7.72 21.79 -0.69
CA ARG A 173 8.69 20.95 -1.40
C ARG A 173 10.07 21.09 -0.76
N GLU A 174 10.70 19.95 -0.47
CA GLU A 174 12.10 19.85 -0.06
C GLU A 174 12.79 18.83 -0.97
N GLY A 175 13.51 19.34 -1.98
CA GLY A 175 14.04 18.49 -3.05
C GLY A 175 12.92 17.78 -3.82
N ILE A 176 13.01 16.45 -3.91
CA ILE A 176 11.98 15.60 -4.54
C ILE A 176 10.78 15.30 -3.62
N PHE A 177 10.86 15.66 -2.33
CA PHE A 177 9.84 15.33 -1.35
C PHE A 177 8.83 16.45 -1.15
N VAL A 178 7.57 16.07 -0.92
CA VAL A 178 6.46 16.98 -0.61
C VAL A 178 6.06 16.77 0.85
N MET A 179 6.56 17.63 1.72
CA MET A 179 6.49 17.51 3.18
C MET A 179 5.28 18.27 3.73
N THR A 180 4.59 17.70 4.72
CA THR A 180 3.44 18.39 5.37
C THR A 180 3.90 19.57 6.25
N LEU A 181 3.13 20.67 6.25
CA LEU A 181 3.49 21.91 6.97
C LEU A 181 3.07 21.95 8.45
N ARG A 182 2.16 21.07 8.92
CA ARG A 182 1.63 21.12 10.29
C ARG A 182 1.37 19.73 10.90
N TRP A 183 2.06 19.45 12.00
CA TRP A 183 1.90 18.25 12.83
C TRP A 183 0.90 18.49 13.97
N ARG A 184 -0.12 17.62 14.10
CA ARG A 184 -0.90 17.44 15.34
C ARG A 184 -1.16 15.95 15.54
N ALA A 185 -0.56 15.40 16.59
CA ALA A 185 -0.63 13.98 16.96
C ALA A 185 -2.08 13.48 17.09
N ALA A 186 -2.32 12.25 16.64
CA ALA A 186 -3.58 11.54 16.78
C ALA A 186 -3.92 11.21 18.25
N LYS A 187 -5.19 11.35 18.63
CA LYS A 187 -5.75 11.00 19.95
C LYS A 187 -6.56 9.69 19.82
N LYS A 188 -6.45 8.84 20.85
CA LYS A 188 -6.84 7.41 20.83
C LYS A 188 -8.30 7.12 21.19
N ARG A 189 -8.90 6.08 20.60
CA ARG A 189 -10.04 5.30 21.13
C ARG A 189 -9.97 3.84 20.66
N TYR A 190 -10.06 2.88 21.59
CA TYR A 190 -10.16 1.44 21.29
C TYR A 190 -11.62 1.04 21.02
N LEU A 191 -11.83 0.10 20.10
CA LEU A 191 -13.07 -0.70 20.05
C LEU A 191 -12.72 -2.12 20.49
N SER A 192 -13.51 -2.62 21.45
CA SER A 192 -13.48 -3.99 22.01
C SER A 192 -13.90 -5.02 20.98
#